data_AF-A0AAW1CN57-F1
#
_entry.id   AF-A0AAW1CN57-F1
#
_cell.length_a   1.000
_cell.length_b   1.000
_cell.length_c   1.000
_cell.angle_alpha   90.00
_cell.angle_beta   90.00
_cell.angle_gamma   90.00
#
_symmetry.space_group_name_H-M   'P 1'
#
loop_
_entity.id
_entity.type
_entity.pdbx_description
1 polymer ?
#
loop_
_entity_poly.entity_id
_entity_poly.type
_entity_poly.pdbx_seq_one_letter_code
_entity_poly.pdbx_strand_id
1 'polypeptide(L)'
;MDCDTFLAENNALKMKLQSKTEALKILSKELSECKKERDRLSLLLEDKTYFQHQHLHDQPKLYGLNVDDINYAENREIQIIKDKNKLLLLEIEDLKQRLNSVQGDMKVLRRDRNGSRESTMSVENNVSWHQREELIQELEETKAKVRHLSTDLQALLDEKEELVTERDAYRCKVHRLNHELAVLLKADTPPIDIDSLIMENKYVKDRCDQILAEKEIVIQSLRKYKAMLDKKKMKGNVRLGANTSDMVVTHKQVHELLDADGAVWTSPYNAEATLSDLRSLSLALLDALQDKTVALTHQRRANKILADRVSNLESRLSKQKPIYPSNYLLSGYTSSQVDKDINILSIKSSLSSESKLSADAEEPIDEEKGEDEDQEDCSSPSTIGLKENDGMLPPQLQELVIKAMQEISLENSVES
;
A
#
# COMPACT_ATOMS: atom_id res chain seq x y z
N MET A 1 -5.35 -59.96 -69.01
CA MET A 1 -5.44 -58.76 -68.14
C MET A 1 -6.13 -57.73 -69.00
N ASP A 2 -7.46 -57.75 -68.92
CA ASP A 2 -8.30 -57.45 -70.07
C ASP A 2 -8.62 -55.96 -70.08
N CYS A 3 -8.50 -55.31 -71.23
CA CYS A 3 -8.68 -53.84 -71.39
C CYS A 3 -10.02 -53.35 -70.79
N ASP A 4 -11.04 -54.20 -70.84
CA ASP A 4 -12.37 -53.95 -70.29
C ASP A 4 -12.38 -53.83 -68.76
N THR A 5 -11.52 -54.56 -68.05
CA THR A 5 -11.38 -54.44 -66.59
C THR A 5 -10.77 -53.11 -66.19
N PHE A 6 -9.76 -52.62 -66.91
CA PHE A 6 -9.17 -51.29 -66.68
C PHE A 6 -10.15 -50.16 -66.98
N LEU A 7 -10.97 -50.27 -68.03
CA LEU A 7 -12.00 -49.28 -68.35
C LEU A 7 -13.10 -49.26 -67.27
N ALA A 8 -13.52 -50.42 -66.77
CA ALA A 8 -14.49 -50.51 -65.68
C ALA A 8 -13.94 -49.90 -64.38
N GLU A 9 -12.68 -50.19 -64.02
CA GLU A 9 -12.02 -49.61 -62.85
C GLU A 9 -11.86 -48.09 -62.95
N ASN A 10 -11.46 -47.57 -64.12
CA ASN A 10 -11.31 -46.14 -64.34
C ASN A 10 -12.66 -45.41 -64.26
N ASN A 11 -13.72 -46.00 -64.82
CA ASN A 11 -15.08 -45.47 -64.66
C ASN A 11 -15.55 -45.50 -63.19
N ALA A 12 -15.26 -46.56 -62.45
CA ALA A 12 -15.56 -46.63 -61.02
C ALA A 12 -14.80 -45.57 -60.21
N LEU A 13 -13.52 -45.32 -60.53
CA LEU A 13 -12.73 -44.25 -59.93
C LEU A 13 -13.28 -42.86 -60.28
N LYS A 14 -13.71 -42.64 -61.52
CA LYS A 14 -14.33 -41.39 -61.98
C LYS A 14 -15.65 -41.12 -61.23
N MET A 15 -16.51 -42.13 -61.08
CA MET A 15 -17.75 -42.02 -60.30
C MET A 15 -17.48 -41.76 -58.82
N LYS A 16 -16.48 -42.43 -58.23
CA LYS A 16 -16.04 -42.17 -56.85
C LYS A 16 -15.49 -40.75 -56.69
N LEU A 17 -14.71 -40.26 -57.66
CA LEU A 17 -14.18 -38.90 -57.65
C LEU A 17 -15.32 -37.87 -57.76
N GLN A 18 -16.29 -38.10 -58.65
CA GLN A 18 -17.48 -37.26 -58.79
C GLN A 18 -18.29 -37.23 -57.50
N SER A 19 -18.59 -38.40 -56.91
CA SER A 19 -19.30 -38.50 -55.63
C SER A 19 -18.56 -37.79 -54.49
N LYS A 20 -17.23 -37.93 -54.39
CA LYS A 20 -16.43 -37.20 -53.40
C LYS A 20 -16.41 -35.68 -53.66
N THR A 21 -16.38 -35.26 -54.92
CA THR A 21 -16.42 -33.85 -55.29
C THR A 21 -17.78 -33.23 -54.95
N GLU A 22 -18.87 -33.96 -55.16
CA GLU A 22 -20.22 -33.55 -54.76
C GLU A 22 -20.38 -33.50 -53.23
N ALA A 23 -19.86 -34.50 -52.51
CA ALA A 23 -19.84 -34.48 -51.05
C ALA A 23 -19.06 -33.26 -50.50
N LEU A 24 -17.91 -32.93 -51.09
CA LEU A 24 -17.15 -31.72 -50.73
C LEU A 24 -17.92 -30.43 -51.03
N LYS A 25 -18.68 -30.36 -52.13
CA LYS A 25 -19.54 -29.21 -52.42
C LYS A 25 -20.63 -29.04 -51.37
N ILE A 26 -21.30 -30.12 -50.98
CA ILE A 26 -22.32 -30.12 -49.92
C ILE A 26 -21.71 -29.65 -48.61
N LEU A 27 -20.58 -30.23 -48.20
CA LEU A 27 -19.90 -29.86 -46.96
C LEU A 27 -19.44 -28.39 -46.98
N SER A 28 -18.99 -27.88 -48.13
CA SER A 28 -18.62 -26.46 -48.27
C SER A 28 -19.82 -25.53 -48.12
N LYS A 29 -21.00 -25.97 -48.60
CA LYS A 29 -22.24 -25.23 -48.48
C LYS A 29 -22.70 -25.20 -47.03
N GLU A 30 -22.74 -26.35 -46.36
CA GLU A 30 -23.07 -26.44 -44.93
C GLU A 30 -22.11 -25.60 -44.07
N LEU A 31 -20.80 -25.65 -44.36
CA LEU A 31 -19.81 -24.83 -43.68
C LEU A 31 -20.04 -23.32 -43.91
N SER A 32 -20.49 -22.93 -45.10
CA SER A 32 -20.87 -21.54 -45.38
C SER A 32 -22.14 -21.11 -44.64
N GLU A 33 -23.10 -22.02 -44.46
CA GLU A 33 -24.33 -21.78 -43.70
C GLU A 33 -24.03 -21.67 -42.20
N CYS A 34 -23.22 -22.57 -41.63
CA CYS A 34 -22.77 -22.47 -40.24
C CYS A 34 -21.98 -21.18 -39.97
N LYS A 35 -21.17 -20.71 -40.93
CA LYS A 35 -20.50 -19.41 -40.82
C LYS A 35 -21.49 -18.24 -40.77
N LYS A 36 -22.51 -18.25 -41.62
CA LYS A 36 -23.58 -17.23 -41.62
C LYS A 36 -24.38 -17.25 -40.32
N GLU A 37 -24.70 -18.43 -39.79
CA GLU A 37 -25.39 -18.56 -38.51
C GLU A 37 -24.55 -18.04 -37.35
N ARG A 38 -23.27 -18.39 -37.30
CA ARG A 38 -22.32 -17.83 -36.32
C ARG A 38 -22.27 -16.30 -36.42
N ASP A 39 -22.17 -15.75 -37.63
CA ASP A 39 -22.07 -14.30 -37.82
C ASP A 39 -23.36 -13.59 -37.41
N ARG A 40 -24.52 -14.19 -37.71
CA ARG A 40 -25.83 -13.71 -37.25
C ARG A 40 -25.95 -13.72 -35.72
N LEU A 41 -25.49 -14.80 -35.07
CA LEU A 41 -25.52 -14.91 -33.61
C LEU A 41 -24.52 -13.94 -32.95
N SER A 42 -23.35 -13.76 -33.56
CA SER A 42 -22.35 -12.78 -33.11
C SER A 42 -22.94 -11.37 -33.14
N LEU A 43 -23.61 -11.00 -34.23
CA LEU A 43 -24.26 -9.68 -34.36
C LEU A 43 -25.41 -9.50 -33.38
N LEU A 44 -26.25 -10.54 -33.17
CA LEU A 44 -27.32 -10.47 -32.17
C LEU A 44 -26.79 -10.32 -30.74
N LEU A 45 -25.66 -10.98 -30.42
CA LEU A 45 -25.01 -10.82 -29.13
C LEU A 45 -24.38 -9.44 -28.98
N GLU A 46 -23.72 -8.94 -30.02
CA GLU A 46 -23.14 -7.60 -30.06
C GLU A 46 -24.23 -6.53 -29.87
N ASP A 47 -25.34 -6.61 -30.61
CA ASP A 47 -26.51 -5.76 -30.44
C ASP A 47 -27.06 -5.87 -29.01
N LYS A 48 -27.24 -7.08 -28.48
CA LYS A 48 -27.73 -7.26 -27.11
C LYS A 48 -26.77 -6.66 -26.07
N THR A 49 -25.46 -6.80 -26.26
CA THR A 49 -24.47 -6.18 -25.37
C THR A 49 -24.49 -4.67 -25.48
N TYR A 50 -24.62 -4.13 -26.70
CA TYR A 50 -24.75 -2.70 -26.94
C TYR A 50 -26.01 -2.15 -26.25
N PHE A 51 -27.16 -2.81 -26.44
CA PHE A 51 -28.40 -2.45 -25.75
C PHE A 51 -28.28 -2.59 -24.24
N GLN A 52 -27.65 -3.64 -23.72
CA GLN A 52 -27.46 -3.84 -22.28
C GLN A 52 -26.53 -2.79 -21.67
N HIS A 53 -25.44 -2.43 -22.36
CA HIS A 53 -24.53 -1.36 -21.93
C HIS A 53 -25.21 0.01 -21.97
N GLN A 54 -26.02 0.29 -23.00
CA GLN A 54 -26.80 1.52 -23.09
C GLN A 54 -27.86 1.59 -21.98
N HIS A 55 -28.57 0.49 -21.71
CA HIS A 55 -29.64 0.45 -20.72
C HIS A 55 -29.14 0.43 -19.26
N LEU A 56 -27.92 -0.07 -19.02
CA LEU A 56 -27.25 0.00 -17.71
C LEU A 56 -26.73 1.41 -17.38
N HIS A 57 -26.45 2.22 -18.40
CA HIS A 57 -26.04 3.61 -18.23
C HIS A 57 -27.24 4.55 -17.99
N ASP A 58 -28.43 4.17 -18.48
CA ASP A 58 -29.65 4.99 -18.41
C ASP A 58 -30.65 4.62 -17.29
N GLN A 59 -30.41 3.56 -16.50
CA GLN A 59 -31.31 3.15 -15.41
C GLN A 59 -30.60 3.15 -14.04
N PRO A 60 -31.02 3.97 -13.07
CA PRO A 60 -30.59 3.77 -11.68
C PRO A 60 -31.20 2.47 -11.17
N LYS A 61 -30.36 1.61 -10.56
CA LYS A 61 -30.75 0.32 -9.97
C LYS A 61 -31.80 0.52 -8.87
N LEU A 62 -33.09 0.42 -9.20
CA LEU A 62 -34.16 0.34 -8.21
C LEU A 62 -34.43 -1.14 -7.89
N TYR A 63 -33.77 -1.66 -6.87
CA TYR A 63 -34.12 -2.96 -6.30
C TYR A 63 -35.22 -2.77 -5.25
N GLY A 64 -36.39 -3.39 -5.47
CA GLY A 64 -37.20 -3.91 -4.36
C GLY A 64 -38.48 -3.19 -3.96
N LEU A 65 -39.36 -2.80 -4.88
CA LEU A 65 -40.76 -2.45 -4.54
C LEU A 65 -41.78 -3.04 -5.53
N ASN A 66 -42.96 -3.38 -5.01
CA ASN A 66 -44.07 -4.04 -5.71
C ASN A 66 -44.51 -3.27 -6.96
N VAL A 67 -44.64 -4.01 -8.07
CA VAL A 67 -44.61 -3.52 -9.46
C VAL A 67 -45.91 -2.85 -9.93
N ASP A 68 -47.04 -3.04 -9.22
CA ASP A 68 -48.35 -2.69 -9.79
C ASP A 68 -48.92 -1.33 -9.33
N ASP A 69 -48.58 -0.84 -8.13
CA ASP A 69 -49.09 0.46 -7.62
C ASP A 69 -48.19 1.67 -7.98
N ILE A 70 -46.90 1.43 -8.20
CA ILE A 70 -45.91 2.48 -8.52
C ILE A 70 -46.08 2.95 -9.97
N ASN A 71 -46.50 2.06 -10.86
CA ASN A 71 -46.50 2.28 -12.29
C ASN A 71 -47.50 3.38 -12.73
N TYR A 72 -48.61 3.63 -12.02
CA TYR A 72 -49.59 4.64 -12.48
C TYR A 72 -49.28 6.06 -11.98
N ALA A 73 -48.76 6.20 -10.75
CA ALA A 73 -48.42 7.49 -10.17
C ALA A 73 -47.11 8.04 -10.75
N GLU A 74 -46.07 7.21 -10.86
CA GLU A 74 -44.81 7.61 -11.50
C GLU A 74 -45.03 7.92 -12.99
N ASN A 75 -45.83 7.15 -13.72
CA ASN A 75 -46.10 7.46 -15.14
C ASN A 75 -46.81 8.80 -15.33
N ARG A 76 -47.70 9.21 -14.41
CA ARG A 76 -48.37 10.52 -14.49
C ARG A 76 -47.39 11.66 -14.21
N GLU A 77 -46.52 11.51 -13.21
CA GLU A 77 -45.51 12.51 -12.89
C GLU A 77 -44.45 12.61 -13.98
N ILE A 78 -44.00 11.47 -14.52
CA ILE A 78 -43.14 11.39 -15.70
C ILE A 78 -43.79 12.08 -16.91
N GLN A 79 -45.10 11.92 -17.11
CA GLN A 79 -45.80 12.59 -18.21
C GLN A 79 -45.82 14.11 -18.04
N ILE A 80 -46.05 14.60 -16.81
CA ILE A 80 -46.00 16.04 -16.49
C ILE A 80 -44.58 16.58 -16.72
N ILE A 81 -43.55 15.84 -16.32
CA ILE A 81 -42.14 16.21 -16.54
C ILE A 81 -41.82 16.23 -18.05
N LYS A 82 -42.30 15.26 -18.82
CA LYS A 82 -42.15 15.22 -20.28
C LYS A 82 -42.80 16.43 -20.95
N ASP A 83 -43.99 16.82 -20.51
CA ASP A 83 -44.71 17.95 -21.11
C ASP A 83 -44.07 19.30 -20.69
N LYS A 84 -43.55 19.42 -19.46
CA LYS A 84 -42.71 20.57 -19.06
C LYS A 84 -41.43 20.66 -19.90
N ASN A 85 -40.76 19.53 -20.15
CA ASN A 85 -39.57 19.49 -21.00
C ASN A 85 -39.88 19.90 -22.45
N LYS A 86 -41.04 19.53 -22.99
CA LYS A 86 -41.47 20.02 -24.31
C LYS A 86 -41.68 21.53 -24.33
N LEU A 87 -42.30 22.10 -23.30
CA LEU A 87 -42.49 23.55 -23.21
C LEU A 87 -41.14 24.28 -23.09
N LEU A 88 -40.22 23.77 -22.28
CA LEU A 88 -38.86 24.31 -22.18
C LEU A 88 -38.10 24.21 -23.51
N LEU A 89 -38.27 23.11 -24.26
CA LEU A 89 -37.67 22.99 -25.60
C LEU A 89 -38.22 24.05 -26.57
N LEU A 90 -39.52 24.34 -26.53
CA LEU A 90 -40.12 25.40 -27.34
C LEU A 90 -39.61 26.79 -26.92
N GLU A 91 -39.46 27.03 -25.61
CA GLU A 91 -38.87 28.29 -25.11
C GLU A 91 -37.40 28.45 -25.54
N ILE A 92 -36.61 27.37 -25.47
CA ILE A 92 -35.23 27.36 -25.97
C ILE A 92 -35.20 27.67 -27.47
N GLU A 93 -36.14 27.13 -28.25
CA GLU A 93 -36.22 27.41 -29.69
C GLU A 93 -36.60 28.88 -29.97
N ASP A 94 -37.57 29.44 -29.24
CA ASP A 94 -37.92 30.87 -29.34
C ASP A 94 -36.72 31.77 -28.96
N LEU A 95 -36.01 31.43 -27.88
CA LEU A 95 -34.81 32.15 -27.46
C LEU A 95 -33.70 32.07 -28.51
N LYS A 96 -33.49 30.90 -29.13
CA LYS A 96 -32.55 30.74 -30.25
C LYS A 96 -32.95 31.57 -31.46
N GLN A 97 -34.24 31.60 -31.80
CA GLN A 97 -34.74 32.41 -32.91
C GLN A 97 -34.52 33.90 -32.65
N ARG A 98 -34.80 34.39 -31.42
CA ARG A 98 -34.53 35.77 -31.01
C ARG A 98 -33.04 36.09 -31.04
N LEU A 99 -32.19 35.20 -30.56
CA LEU A 99 -30.74 35.37 -30.61
C LEU A 99 -30.25 35.48 -32.06
N ASN A 100 -30.74 34.61 -32.95
CA ASN A 100 -30.41 34.67 -34.37
C ASN A 100 -30.89 35.98 -35.02
N SER A 101 -32.08 36.47 -34.68
CA SER A 101 -32.60 37.76 -35.16
C SER A 101 -31.69 38.92 -34.72
N VAL A 102 -31.39 39.01 -33.41
CA VAL A 102 -30.53 40.07 -32.86
C VAL A 102 -29.10 39.98 -33.42
N GLN A 103 -28.58 38.77 -33.64
CA GLN A 103 -27.28 38.57 -34.29
C GLN A 103 -27.31 39.00 -35.77
N GLY A 104 -28.42 38.79 -36.46
CA GLY A 104 -28.68 39.30 -37.81
C GLY A 104 -28.66 40.83 -37.84
N ASP A 105 -29.40 41.47 -36.94
CA ASP A 105 -29.47 42.93 -36.81
C ASP A 105 -28.09 43.52 -36.47
N MET A 106 -27.36 42.89 -35.55
CA MET A 106 -25.99 43.26 -35.21
C MET A 106 -25.04 43.17 -36.41
N LYS A 107 -25.20 42.14 -37.27
CA LYS A 107 -24.41 42.02 -38.51
C LYS A 107 -24.73 43.13 -39.51
N VAL A 108 -26.00 43.50 -39.65
CA VAL A 108 -26.41 44.61 -40.52
C VAL A 108 -25.85 45.94 -40.01
N LEU A 109 -26.02 46.24 -38.72
CA LEU A 109 -25.46 47.46 -38.11
C LEU A 109 -23.93 47.55 -38.23
N ARG A 110 -23.22 46.42 -38.13
CA ARG A 110 -21.78 46.37 -38.38
C ARG A 110 -21.43 46.65 -39.83
N ARG A 111 -22.22 46.12 -40.78
CA ARG A 111 -22.04 46.40 -42.22
C ARG A 111 -22.30 47.87 -42.53
N ASP A 112 -23.37 48.46 -42.00
CA ASP A 112 -23.71 49.87 -42.21
C ASP A 112 -22.65 50.80 -41.61
N ARG A 113 -22.12 50.46 -40.42
CA ARG A 113 -21.02 51.20 -39.80
C ARG A 113 -19.72 51.10 -40.60
N ASN A 114 -19.46 49.96 -41.22
CA ASN A 114 -18.26 49.78 -42.05
C ASN A 114 -18.40 50.49 -43.41
N GLY A 115 -19.56 50.39 -44.07
CA GLY A 115 -19.83 51.11 -45.33
C GLY A 115 -19.80 52.63 -45.15
N SER A 116 -20.15 53.14 -43.96
CA SER A 116 -20.05 54.57 -43.64
C SER A 116 -18.61 55.04 -43.30
N ARG A 117 -17.69 54.13 -42.95
CA ARG A 117 -16.28 54.45 -42.61
C ARG A 117 -15.30 54.32 -43.78
N GLU A 118 -15.67 53.65 -44.86
CA GLU A 118 -14.76 53.41 -45.99
C GLU A 118 -14.43 54.69 -46.80
N SER A 119 -15.17 55.79 -46.59
CA SER A 119 -14.84 57.10 -47.18
C SER A 119 -13.73 57.86 -46.43
N THR A 120 -13.32 57.41 -45.24
CA THR A 120 -12.27 58.06 -44.45
C THR A 120 -11.50 57.01 -43.67
N MET A 121 -10.31 56.61 -44.14
CA MET A 121 -9.08 56.52 -43.33
C MET A 121 -8.03 55.58 -43.93
N SER A 122 -6.82 56.12 -43.98
CA SER A 122 -5.56 55.64 -44.54
C SER A 122 -4.84 54.59 -43.68
N VAL A 123 -3.84 53.97 -44.31
CA VAL A 123 -2.88 52.92 -43.90
C VAL A 123 -2.49 52.84 -42.40
N GLU A 124 -2.48 53.92 -41.63
CA GLU A 124 -2.21 53.91 -40.18
C GLU A 124 -3.26 53.12 -39.38
N ASN A 125 -4.52 53.15 -39.81
CA ASN A 125 -5.55 52.30 -39.22
C ASN A 125 -5.27 50.82 -39.47
N ASN A 126 -4.69 50.45 -40.62
CA ASN A 126 -4.40 49.04 -40.93
C ASN A 126 -3.29 48.47 -40.04
N VAL A 127 -2.27 49.27 -39.70
CA VAL A 127 -1.19 48.85 -38.78
C VAL A 127 -1.72 48.71 -37.34
N SER A 128 -2.53 49.67 -36.88
CA SER A 128 -3.22 49.56 -35.58
C SER A 128 -4.19 48.37 -35.52
N TRP A 129 -4.84 48.05 -36.65
CA TRP A 129 -5.69 46.87 -36.78
C TRP A 129 -4.91 45.56 -36.72
N HIS A 130 -3.75 45.45 -37.38
CA HIS A 130 -2.91 44.24 -37.32
C HIS A 130 -2.38 43.99 -35.91
N GLN A 131 -1.90 45.02 -35.22
CA GLN A 131 -1.42 44.87 -33.84
C GLN A 131 -2.56 44.51 -32.87
N ARG A 132 -3.77 45.01 -33.12
CA ARG A 132 -4.97 44.61 -32.37
C ARG A 132 -5.35 43.17 -32.65
N GLU A 133 -5.24 42.71 -33.90
CA GLU A 133 -5.54 41.33 -34.29
C GLU A 133 -4.55 40.35 -33.63
N GLU A 134 -3.26 40.69 -33.60
CA GLU A 134 -2.22 39.88 -32.94
C GLU A 134 -2.48 39.77 -31.44
N LEU A 135 -2.82 40.88 -30.76
CA LEU A 135 -3.21 40.86 -29.35
C LEU A 135 -4.50 40.06 -29.09
N ILE A 136 -5.46 40.09 -30.02
CA ILE A 136 -6.67 39.26 -29.93
C ILE A 136 -6.30 37.79 -30.09
N GLN A 137 -5.43 37.44 -31.03
CA GLN A 137 -4.96 36.08 -31.23
C GLN A 137 -4.22 35.55 -30.00
N GLU A 138 -3.31 36.33 -29.40
CA GLU A 138 -2.65 35.97 -28.14
C GLU A 138 -3.66 35.80 -26.99
N LEU A 139 -4.68 36.66 -26.90
CA LEU A 139 -5.75 36.51 -25.91
C LEU A 139 -6.58 35.25 -26.14
N GLU A 140 -6.87 34.90 -27.40
CA GLU A 140 -7.61 33.70 -27.75
C GLU A 140 -6.81 32.44 -27.45
N GLU A 141 -5.51 32.44 -27.76
CA GLU A 141 -4.59 31.35 -27.45
C GLU A 141 -4.41 31.16 -25.94
N THR A 142 -4.20 32.24 -25.19
CA THR A 142 -4.11 32.17 -23.73
C THR A 142 -5.43 31.71 -23.11
N LYS A 143 -6.57 32.21 -23.59
CA LYS A 143 -7.89 31.74 -23.15
C LYS A 143 -8.14 30.28 -23.54
N ALA A 144 -7.65 29.81 -24.67
CA ALA A 144 -7.70 28.40 -25.06
C ALA A 144 -6.86 27.54 -24.12
N LYS A 145 -5.64 27.97 -23.78
CA LYS A 145 -4.78 27.30 -22.79
C LYS A 145 -5.43 27.25 -21.41
N VAL A 146 -6.05 28.34 -20.96
CA VAL A 146 -6.77 28.38 -19.67
C VAL A 146 -7.96 27.41 -19.68
N ARG A 147 -8.74 27.34 -20.77
CA ARG A 147 -9.83 26.37 -20.89
C ARG A 147 -9.29 24.94 -20.85
N HIS A 148 -8.20 24.66 -21.56
CA HIS A 148 -7.59 23.33 -21.57
C HIS A 148 -7.05 22.92 -20.19
N LEU A 149 -6.33 23.81 -19.51
CA LEU A 149 -5.87 23.55 -18.13
C LEU A 149 -7.05 23.36 -17.18
N SER A 150 -8.15 24.10 -17.36
CA SER A 150 -9.35 23.91 -16.54
C SER A 150 -10.02 22.56 -16.79
N THR A 151 -10.03 22.05 -18.03
CA THR A 151 -10.58 20.72 -18.32
C THR A 151 -9.68 19.62 -17.77
N ASP A 152 -8.36 19.78 -17.88
CA ASP A 152 -7.39 18.80 -17.38
C ASP A 152 -7.43 18.74 -15.85
N LEU A 153 -7.52 19.90 -15.19
CA LEU A 153 -7.69 19.97 -13.75
C LEU A 153 -8.99 19.30 -13.30
N GLN A 154 -10.09 19.49 -14.03
CA GLN A 154 -11.34 18.79 -13.73
C GLN A 154 -11.18 17.27 -13.88
N ALA A 155 -10.54 16.79 -14.95
CA ALA A 155 -10.29 15.37 -15.14
C ALA A 155 -9.43 14.75 -14.02
N LEU A 156 -8.42 15.48 -13.54
CA LEU A 156 -7.60 15.05 -12.39
C LEU A 156 -8.37 15.04 -11.08
N LEU A 157 -9.31 15.98 -10.89
CA LEU A 157 -10.19 15.97 -9.73
C LEU A 157 -11.13 14.77 -9.76
N ASP A 158 -11.69 14.45 -10.94
CA ASP A 158 -12.56 13.28 -11.12
C ASP A 158 -11.77 11.98 -10.83
N GLU A 159 -10.56 11.83 -11.37
CA GLU A 159 -9.68 10.67 -11.07
C GLU A 159 -9.35 10.58 -9.56
N LYS A 160 -9.06 11.71 -8.92
CA LYS A 160 -8.82 11.75 -7.47
C LYS A 160 -10.06 11.29 -6.69
N GLU A 161 -11.26 11.71 -7.09
CA GLU A 161 -12.50 11.28 -6.46
C GLU A 161 -12.71 9.76 -6.63
N GLU A 162 -12.46 9.22 -7.82
CA GLU A 162 -12.46 7.78 -8.06
C GLU A 162 -11.50 7.04 -7.11
N LEU A 163 -10.24 7.48 -7.02
CA LEU A 163 -9.24 6.89 -6.11
C LEU A 163 -9.65 6.98 -4.63
N VAL A 164 -10.29 8.09 -4.24
CA VAL A 164 -10.84 8.26 -2.87
C VAL A 164 -11.94 7.24 -2.61
N THR A 165 -12.88 7.06 -3.54
CA THR A 165 -13.94 6.05 -3.40
C THR A 165 -13.39 4.63 -3.39
N GLU A 166 -12.36 4.34 -4.18
CA GLU A 166 -11.70 3.03 -4.22
C GLU A 166 -10.98 2.73 -2.90
N ARG A 167 -10.22 3.70 -2.38
CA ARG A 167 -9.59 3.63 -1.05
C ARG A 167 -10.64 3.36 0.03
N ASP A 168 -11.76 4.07 0.02
CA ASP A 168 -12.81 3.89 1.03
C ASP A 168 -13.50 2.53 0.89
N ALA A 169 -13.68 2.03 -0.33
CA ALA A 169 -14.16 0.67 -0.58
C ALA A 169 -13.18 -0.39 -0.03
N TYR A 170 -11.86 -0.22 -0.24
CA TYR A 170 -10.86 -1.11 0.34
C TYR A 170 -10.83 -1.04 1.86
N ARG A 171 -10.95 0.16 2.45
CA ARG A 171 -11.01 0.33 3.89
C ARG A 171 -12.21 -0.41 4.50
N CYS A 172 -13.39 -0.27 3.88
CA CYS A 172 -14.58 -1.03 4.27
C CYS A 172 -14.37 -2.54 4.13
N LYS A 173 -13.75 -2.99 3.05
CA LYS A 173 -13.42 -4.41 2.84
C LYS A 173 -12.50 -4.94 3.93
N VAL A 174 -11.44 -4.21 4.27
CA VAL A 174 -10.51 -4.57 5.35
C VAL A 174 -11.24 -4.63 6.68
N HIS A 175 -12.06 -3.63 7.03
CA HIS A 175 -12.83 -3.65 8.26
C HIS A 175 -13.79 -4.84 8.33
N ARG A 176 -14.48 -5.17 7.23
CA ARG A 176 -15.38 -6.32 7.17
C ARG A 176 -14.63 -7.63 7.35
N LEU A 177 -13.54 -7.84 6.61
CA LEU A 177 -12.72 -9.05 6.71
C LEU A 177 -12.09 -9.19 8.10
N ASN A 178 -11.65 -8.08 8.71
CA ASN A 178 -11.10 -8.09 10.05
C ASN A 178 -12.17 -8.45 11.10
N HIS A 179 -13.41 -7.97 10.91
CA HIS A 179 -14.54 -8.38 11.73
C HIS A 179 -14.86 -9.87 11.57
N GLU A 180 -14.94 -10.37 10.32
CA GLU A 180 -15.16 -11.80 10.03
C GLU A 180 -14.06 -12.68 10.65
N LEU A 181 -12.80 -12.24 10.56
CA LEU A 181 -11.66 -12.94 11.17
C LEU A 181 -11.74 -12.96 12.70
N ALA A 182 -12.09 -11.83 13.33
CA ALA A 182 -12.29 -11.73 14.77
C ALA A 182 -13.41 -12.68 15.26
N VAL A 183 -14.52 -12.76 14.51
CA VAL A 183 -15.63 -13.68 14.78
C VAL A 183 -15.19 -15.14 14.62
N LEU A 184 -14.45 -15.49 13.56
CA LEU A 184 -13.94 -16.85 13.33
C LEU A 184 -12.99 -17.32 14.42
N LEU A 185 -12.17 -16.41 14.95
CA LEU A 185 -11.20 -16.70 16.00
C LEU A 185 -11.83 -16.71 17.40
N LYS A 186 -13.14 -16.47 17.53
CA LYS A 186 -13.87 -16.34 18.82
C LYS A 186 -13.12 -15.45 19.82
N ALA A 187 -12.48 -14.41 19.31
CA ALA A 187 -11.64 -13.56 20.11
C ALA A 187 -12.47 -12.38 20.62
N ASP A 188 -12.65 -12.27 21.95
CA ASP A 188 -13.20 -11.10 22.63
C ASP A 188 -12.22 -9.90 22.63
N THR A 189 -11.25 -9.87 21.71
CA THR A 189 -10.16 -8.89 21.67
C THR A 189 -10.26 -7.98 20.46
N PRO A 190 -9.73 -6.74 20.56
CA PRO A 190 -9.77 -5.71 19.51
C PRO A 190 -9.27 -6.19 18.14
N PRO A 191 -9.59 -5.44 17.05
CA PRO A 191 -9.23 -5.80 15.68
C PRO A 191 -7.77 -6.24 15.57
N ILE A 192 -7.58 -7.39 14.94
CA ILE A 192 -6.28 -8.04 14.82
C ILE A 192 -5.34 -7.11 14.07
N ASP A 193 -4.21 -6.79 14.70
CA ASP A 193 -3.14 -6.02 14.10
C ASP A 193 -2.39 -6.89 13.09
N ILE A 194 -2.62 -6.62 11.81
CA ILE A 194 -2.03 -7.35 10.69
C ILE A 194 -0.50 -7.24 10.73
N ASP A 195 0.06 -6.09 11.14
CA ASP A 195 1.51 -5.90 11.21
C ASP A 195 2.13 -6.77 12.30
N SER A 196 1.45 -6.90 13.44
CA SER A 196 1.85 -7.83 14.50
C SER A 196 1.83 -9.29 14.02
N LEU A 197 0.81 -9.71 13.26
CA LEU A 197 0.75 -11.06 12.68
C LEU A 197 1.83 -11.30 11.61
N ILE A 198 2.16 -10.29 10.80
CA ILE A 198 3.24 -10.39 9.81
C ILE A 198 4.58 -10.56 10.52
N MET A 199 4.82 -9.82 11.60
CA MET A 199 6.03 -9.96 12.42
C MET A 199 6.12 -11.34 13.08
N GLU A 200 5.01 -11.86 13.61
CA GLU A 200 4.98 -13.20 14.17
C GLU A 200 5.26 -14.27 13.10
N ASN A 201 4.62 -14.19 11.93
CA ASN A 201 4.89 -15.09 10.82
C ASN A 201 6.35 -15.06 10.38
N LYS A 202 6.93 -13.85 10.29
CA LYS A 202 8.34 -13.68 9.95
C LYS A 202 9.24 -14.33 11.01
N TYR A 203 8.95 -14.11 12.29
CA TYR A 203 9.70 -14.72 13.39
C TYR A 203 9.62 -16.25 13.38
N VAL A 204 8.43 -16.81 13.17
CA VAL A 204 8.23 -18.27 13.09
C VAL A 204 8.98 -18.86 11.90
N LYS A 205 8.98 -18.18 10.75
CA LYS A 205 9.73 -18.59 9.57
C LYS A 205 11.23 -18.58 9.83
N ASP A 206 11.77 -17.49 10.38
CA ASP A 206 13.20 -17.39 10.72
C ASP A 206 13.60 -18.47 11.74
N ARG A 207 12.73 -18.78 12.71
CA ARG A 207 12.94 -19.87 13.68
C ARG A 207 12.93 -21.26 13.01
N CYS A 208 12.04 -21.48 12.04
CA CYS A 208 11.98 -22.70 11.26
C CYS A 208 13.26 -22.91 10.45
N ASP A 209 13.72 -21.87 9.75
CA ASP A 209 14.95 -21.89 8.96
C ASP A 209 16.18 -22.17 9.83
N GLN A 210 16.24 -21.60 11.04
CA GLN A 210 17.29 -21.92 12.02
C GLN A 210 17.30 -23.41 12.40
N ILE A 211 16.13 -23.97 12.74
CA ILE A 211 16.01 -25.39 13.13
C ILE A 211 16.38 -26.30 11.95
N LEU A 212 16.02 -25.93 10.73
CA LEU A 212 16.41 -26.68 9.53
C LEU A 212 17.94 -26.68 9.33
N ALA A 213 18.60 -25.55 9.55
CA ALA A 213 20.05 -25.46 9.51
C ALA A 213 20.71 -26.32 10.61
N GLU A 214 20.21 -26.27 11.84
CA GLU A 214 20.67 -27.10 12.96
C GLU A 214 20.50 -28.60 12.66
N LYS A 215 19.34 -28.99 12.10
CA LYS A 215 19.07 -30.36 11.65
C LYS A 215 20.09 -30.84 10.61
N GLU A 216 20.42 -30.00 9.62
CA GLU A 216 21.39 -30.36 8.59
C GLU A 216 22.80 -30.57 9.18
N ILE A 217 23.23 -29.71 10.11
CA ILE A 217 24.49 -29.87 10.84
C ILE A 217 24.50 -31.20 11.62
N VAL A 218 23.41 -31.52 12.32
CA VAL A 218 23.28 -32.79 13.04
C VAL A 218 23.33 -33.99 12.09
N ILE A 219 22.64 -33.94 10.94
CA ILE A 219 22.68 -35.00 9.92
C ILE A 219 24.11 -35.19 9.41
N GLN A 220 24.85 -34.11 9.13
CA GLN A 220 26.23 -34.19 8.70
C GLN A 220 27.14 -34.79 9.78
N SER A 221 26.96 -34.38 11.04
CA SER A 221 27.70 -34.98 12.16
C SER A 221 27.41 -36.47 12.31
N LEU A 222 26.14 -36.89 12.20
CA LEU A 222 25.74 -38.28 12.26
C LEU A 222 26.32 -39.08 11.10
N ARG A 223 26.34 -38.52 9.88
CA ARG A 223 27.01 -39.12 8.72
C ARG A 223 28.51 -39.34 8.98
N LYS A 224 29.19 -38.36 9.58
CA LYS A 224 30.61 -38.50 9.98
C LYS A 224 30.79 -39.65 10.99
N TYR A 225 29.99 -39.67 12.07
CA TYR A 225 30.08 -40.72 13.09
C TYR A 225 29.72 -42.11 12.54
N LYS A 226 28.73 -42.21 11.65
CA LYS A 226 28.37 -43.44 10.95
C LYS A 226 29.53 -43.94 10.09
N ALA A 227 30.16 -43.05 9.32
CA ALA A 227 31.34 -43.41 8.52
C ALA A 227 32.52 -43.90 9.38
N MET A 228 32.77 -43.28 10.55
CA MET A 228 33.79 -43.77 11.51
C MET A 228 33.44 -45.17 12.04
N LEU A 229 32.18 -45.41 12.40
CA LEU A 229 31.73 -46.70 12.92
C LEU A 229 31.83 -47.80 11.85
N ASP A 230 31.45 -47.50 10.62
CA ASP A 230 31.51 -48.44 9.50
C ASP A 230 32.97 -48.76 9.13
N LYS A 231 33.89 -47.78 9.18
CA LYS A 231 35.35 -48.00 9.06
C LYS A 231 35.87 -48.91 10.18
N LYS A 232 35.39 -48.76 11.42
CA LYS A 232 35.76 -49.63 12.56
C LYS A 232 35.24 -51.06 12.39
N LYS A 233 34.03 -51.24 11.81
CA LYS A 233 33.46 -52.56 11.51
C LYS A 233 34.17 -53.26 10.35
N MET A 234 34.61 -52.52 9.33
CA MET A 234 35.41 -53.07 8.21
C MET A 234 36.83 -53.48 8.63
N LYS A 235 37.38 -52.88 9.69
CA LYS A 235 38.68 -53.25 10.30
C LYS A 235 38.48 -54.23 11.47
N GLY A 236 37.81 -55.35 11.20
CA GLY A 236 37.60 -56.40 12.19
C GLY A 236 38.93 -56.85 12.84
N ASN A 237 38.99 -56.82 14.17
CA ASN A 237 40.06 -57.38 15.01
C ASN A 237 41.52 -57.05 14.63
N VAL A 238 41.85 -55.77 14.37
CA VAL A 238 43.26 -55.36 14.24
C VAL A 238 43.71 -54.55 15.45
N ARG A 239 44.72 -55.11 16.13
CA ARG A 239 45.53 -54.58 17.23
C ARG A 239 45.73 -53.05 17.17
N LEU A 240 45.72 -52.44 18.35
CA LEU A 240 46.10 -51.06 18.68
C LEU A 240 47.51 -50.67 18.17
N GLY A 241 47.66 -50.40 16.88
CA GLY A 241 48.98 -50.01 16.36
C GLY A 241 49.05 -49.46 14.94
N ALA A 242 47.93 -49.13 14.29
CA ALA A 242 47.98 -48.57 12.94
C ALA A 242 46.88 -47.53 12.69
N ASN A 243 47.31 -46.28 12.77
CA ASN A 243 46.73 -45.06 12.19
C ASN A 243 45.68 -44.39 13.11
N THR A 244 46.15 -43.48 13.97
CA THR A 244 45.39 -42.75 15.01
C THR A 244 44.79 -41.42 14.53
N SER A 245 44.83 -41.08 13.24
CA SER A 245 44.47 -39.74 12.74
C SER A 245 42.99 -39.34 12.86
N ASP A 246 42.10 -40.24 13.30
CA ASP A 246 40.64 -40.04 13.35
C ASP A 246 40.08 -40.24 14.79
N MET A 247 40.95 -40.27 15.81
CA MET A 247 40.53 -40.44 17.22
C MET A 247 40.31 -39.08 17.90
N VAL A 248 39.08 -38.80 18.34
CA VAL A 248 38.79 -37.65 19.21
C VAL A 248 39.38 -37.95 20.59
N VAL A 249 40.56 -37.39 20.87
CA VAL A 249 41.27 -37.58 22.14
C VAL A 249 40.70 -36.59 23.17
N THR A 250 40.23 -37.08 24.31
CA THR A 250 39.74 -36.20 25.39
C THR A 250 40.91 -35.51 26.10
N HIS A 251 40.70 -34.30 26.64
CA HIS A 251 41.74 -33.49 27.29
C HIS A 251 42.51 -34.23 28.40
N LYS A 252 41.87 -35.18 29.12
CA LYS A 252 42.53 -36.01 30.13
C LYS A 252 43.49 -37.03 29.51
N GLN A 253 43.09 -37.63 28.39
CA GLN A 253 43.91 -38.60 27.66
C GLN A 253 45.11 -37.94 26.97
N VAL A 254 44.95 -36.70 26.50
CA VAL A 254 46.08 -35.89 26.00
C VAL A 254 47.09 -35.61 27.12
N HIS A 255 46.61 -35.27 28.32
CA HIS A 255 47.47 -34.98 29.46
C HIS A 255 48.24 -36.23 29.93
N GLU A 256 47.57 -37.39 30.05
CA GLU A 256 48.21 -38.66 30.42
C GLU A 256 49.22 -39.15 29.38
N LEU A 257 49.02 -38.89 28.08
CA LEU A 257 49.97 -39.24 27.02
C LEU A 257 51.22 -38.35 27.01
N LEU A 258 51.09 -37.10 27.44
CA LEU A 258 52.21 -36.16 27.57
C LEU A 258 52.99 -36.36 28.89
N ASP A 259 52.32 -36.82 29.95
CA ASP A 259 52.93 -37.15 31.25
C ASP A 259 53.56 -38.55 31.29
N ALA A 260 53.31 -39.39 30.28
CA ALA A 260 53.97 -40.69 30.16
C ALA A 260 55.47 -40.50 29.91
N ASP A 261 56.28 -40.90 30.91
CA ASP A 261 57.73 -40.74 30.97
C ASP A 261 58.45 -40.90 29.61
N GLY A 262 59.38 -39.98 29.33
CA GLY A 262 60.07 -39.77 28.05
C GLY A 262 60.79 -41.00 27.44
N ALA A 263 60.83 -42.13 28.14
CA ALA A 263 61.41 -43.39 27.68
C ALA A 263 60.66 -44.02 26.48
N VAL A 264 59.36 -43.72 26.30
CA VAL A 264 58.58 -44.22 25.15
C VAL A 264 58.96 -43.49 23.85
N TRP A 265 59.35 -42.22 23.95
CA TRP A 265 59.64 -41.34 22.81
C TRP A 265 61.06 -41.50 22.26
N THR A 266 61.99 -42.06 23.04
CA THR A 266 63.41 -42.17 22.68
C THR A 266 63.81 -43.52 22.07
N SER A 267 62.87 -44.45 21.85
CA SER A 267 63.19 -45.77 21.32
C SER A 267 63.23 -45.79 19.77
N PRO A 268 64.39 -46.09 19.14
CA PRO A 268 64.58 -45.98 17.69
C PRO A 268 63.80 -47.00 16.86
N TYR A 269 63.14 -47.99 17.48
CA TYR A 269 62.32 -48.98 16.78
C TYR A 269 60.87 -48.53 16.53
N ASN A 270 60.43 -47.42 17.15
CA ASN A 270 59.03 -46.94 17.10
C ASN A 270 58.89 -45.47 16.64
N ALA A 271 59.95 -44.84 16.13
CA ALA A 271 59.95 -43.42 15.77
C ALA A 271 58.80 -43.03 14.81
N GLU A 272 58.50 -43.87 13.83
CA GLU A 272 57.43 -43.61 12.86
C GLU A 272 56.02 -43.71 13.48
N ALA A 273 55.81 -44.63 14.41
CA ALA A 273 54.57 -44.73 15.17
C ALA A 273 54.38 -43.54 16.11
N THR A 274 55.44 -43.11 16.82
CA THR A 274 55.40 -41.93 17.70
C THR A 274 55.19 -40.63 16.91
N LEU A 275 55.74 -40.51 15.69
CA LEU A 275 55.48 -39.39 14.80
C LEU A 275 54.05 -39.38 14.25
N SER A 276 53.47 -40.55 14.01
CA SER A 276 52.06 -40.70 13.62
C SER A 276 51.12 -40.28 14.75
N ASP A 277 51.44 -40.68 15.98
CA ASP A 277 50.67 -40.33 17.19
C ASP A 277 50.83 -38.85 17.57
N LEU A 278 52.00 -38.26 17.37
CA LEU A 278 52.19 -36.81 17.53
C LEU A 278 51.40 -36.03 16.47
N ARG A 279 51.38 -36.50 15.22
CA ARG A 279 50.58 -35.89 14.15
C ARG A 279 49.08 -35.99 14.44
N SER A 280 48.59 -37.14 14.89
CA SER A 280 47.18 -37.29 15.26
C SER A 280 46.81 -36.43 16.47
N LEU A 281 47.68 -36.33 17.47
CA LEU A 281 47.52 -35.41 18.60
C LEU A 281 47.44 -33.95 18.13
N SER A 282 48.35 -33.53 17.23
CA SER A 282 48.37 -32.16 16.71
C SER A 282 47.11 -31.83 15.91
N LEU A 283 46.58 -32.78 15.14
CA LEU A 283 45.33 -32.64 14.41
C LEU A 283 44.13 -32.57 15.36
N ALA A 284 44.08 -33.43 16.39
CA ALA A 284 43.01 -33.41 17.39
C ALA A 284 43.00 -32.10 18.19
N LEU A 285 44.17 -31.54 18.53
CA LEU A 285 44.28 -30.24 19.17
C LEU A 285 43.86 -29.09 18.23
N LEU A 286 44.18 -29.17 16.95
CA LEU A 286 43.77 -28.20 15.95
C LEU A 286 42.24 -28.21 15.74
N ASP A 287 41.63 -29.39 15.66
CA ASP A 287 40.18 -29.56 15.59
C ASP A 287 39.49 -29.05 16.86
N ALA A 288 40.03 -29.34 18.05
CA ALA A 288 39.48 -28.83 19.31
C ALA A 288 39.57 -27.29 19.42
N LEU A 289 40.62 -26.67 18.89
CA LEU A 289 40.75 -25.21 18.80
C LEU A 289 39.75 -24.64 17.77
N GLN A 290 39.56 -25.33 16.65
CA GLN A 290 38.60 -24.93 15.63
C GLN A 290 37.16 -24.98 16.17
N ASP A 291 36.79 -26.03 16.90
CA ASP A 291 35.47 -26.16 17.54
C ASP A 291 35.22 -25.05 18.58
N LYS A 292 36.22 -24.73 19.41
CA LYS A 292 36.14 -23.58 20.34
C LYS A 292 35.95 -22.26 19.60
N THR A 293 36.64 -22.09 18.47
CA THR A 293 36.51 -20.89 17.63
C THR A 293 35.11 -20.78 17.03
N VAL A 294 34.55 -21.89 16.54
CA VAL A 294 33.17 -21.96 16.03
C VAL A 294 32.15 -21.70 17.14
N ALA A 295 32.33 -22.28 18.34
CA ALA A 295 31.46 -22.01 19.48
C ALA A 295 31.46 -20.52 19.87
N LEU A 296 32.63 -19.88 19.88
CA LEU A 296 32.75 -18.44 20.14
C LEU A 296 32.08 -17.58 19.05
N THR A 297 32.16 -17.96 17.77
CA THR A 297 31.47 -17.22 16.69
C THR A 297 29.95 -17.36 16.81
N HIS A 298 29.43 -18.54 17.15
CA HIS A 298 28.00 -18.72 17.45
C HIS A 298 27.56 -17.89 18.65
N GLN A 299 28.33 -17.86 19.74
CA GLN A 299 28.05 -17.04 20.91
C GLN A 299 28.03 -15.54 20.57
N ARG A 300 29.01 -15.05 19.79
CA ARG A 300 29.03 -13.66 19.31
C ARG A 300 27.82 -13.32 18.46
N ARG A 301 27.39 -14.24 17.59
CA ARG A 301 26.20 -14.06 16.75
C ARG A 301 24.92 -14.02 17.58
N ALA A 302 24.79 -14.89 18.58
CA ALA A 302 23.67 -14.87 19.51
C ALA A 302 23.62 -13.55 20.31
N ASN A 303 24.76 -13.09 20.82
CA ASN A 303 24.85 -11.81 21.51
C ASN A 303 24.51 -10.61 20.61
N LYS A 304 24.89 -10.67 19.32
CA LYS A 304 24.49 -9.65 18.34
C LYS A 304 22.97 -9.59 18.15
N ILE A 305 22.30 -10.75 18.00
CA ILE A 305 20.84 -10.82 17.88
C ILE A 305 20.15 -10.27 19.14
N LEU A 306 20.67 -10.58 20.33
CA LEU A 306 20.16 -10.03 21.58
C LEU A 306 20.33 -8.51 21.64
N ALA A 307 21.50 -7.99 21.26
CA ALA A 307 21.75 -6.55 21.19
C ALA A 307 20.80 -5.85 20.21
N ASP A 308 20.59 -6.40 19.01
CA ASP A 308 19.64 -5.87 18.03
C ASP A 308 18.20 -5.86 18.58
N ARG A 309 17.81 -6.89 19.35
CA ARG A 309 16.49 -6.97 19.99
C ARG A 309 16.34 -5.96 21.13
N VAL A 310 17.36 -5.78 21.96
CA VAL A 310 17.37 -4.76 23.02
C VAL A 310 17.28 -3.38 22.41
N SER A 311 18.07 -3.08 21.37
CA SER A 311 17.98 -1.82 20.64
C SER A 311 16.60 -1.58 20.03
N ASN A 312 15.96 -2.62 19.47
CA ASN A 312 14.59 -2.50 18.99
C ASN A 312 13.59 -2.19 20.13
N LEU A 313 13.71 -2.87 21.27
CA LEU A 313 12.86 -2.63 22.45
C LEU A 313 13.08 -1.22 23.02
N GLU A 314 14.32 -0.75 23.12
CA GLU A 314 14.66 0.61 23.52
C GLU A 314 14.09 1.64 22.54
N SER A 315 14.17 1.40 21.23
CA SER A 315 13.56 2.28 20.23
C SER A 315 12.04 2.36 20.37
N ARG A 316 11.38 1.23 20.66
CA ARG A 316 9.93 1.18 20.89
C ARG A 316 9.55 1.90 22.19
N LEU A 317 10.33 1.72 23.25
CA LEU A 317 10.13 2.40 24.52
C LEU A 317 10.38 3.90 24.38
N SER A 318 11.37 4.34 23.59
CA SER A 318 11.64 5.76 23.35
C SER A 318 10.51 6.46 22.57
N LYS A 319 9.85 5.74 21.66
CA LYS A 319 8.69 6.24 20.89
C LYS A 319 7.41 6.28 21.72
N GLN A 320 7.31 5.47 22.77
CA GLN A 320 6.20 5.52 23.73
C GLN A 320 6.59 6.42 24.92
N LYS A 321 6.10 7.66 24.95
CA LYS A 321 6.15 8.51 26.16
C LYS A 321 5.59 7.70 27.34
N PRO A 322 6.21 7.70 28.54
CA PRO A 322 5.83 6.77 29.62
C PRO A 322 4.36 6.95 29.98
N ILE A 323 3.53 5.99 29.56
CA ILE A 323 2.12 5.92 29.93
C ILE A 323 2.07 5.33 31.33
N TYR A 324 1.95 6.19 32.33
CA TYR A 324 1.59 5.75 33.66
C TYR A 324 0.18 5.13 33.59
N PRO A 325 -0.06 3.95 34.17
CA PRO A 325 -1.39 3.32 34.20
C PRO A 325 -2.48 4.25 34.77
N SER A 326 -2.10 5.18 35.64
CA SER A 326 -2.96 6.24 36.16
C SER A 326 -3.48 7.20 35.07
N ASN A 327 -2.68 7.53 34.06
CA ASN A 327 -3.11 8.42 32.97
C ASN A 327 -4.11 7.75 32.02
N TYR A 328 -4.06 6.42 31.88
CA TYR A 328 -5.05 5.67 31.11
C TYR A 328 -6.37 5.52 31.87
N LEU A 329 -6.32 5.33 33.19
CA LEU A 329 -7.52 5.24 34.04
C LEU A 329 -8.21 6.59 34.25
N LEU A 330 -7.47 7.70 34.26
CA LEU A 330 -8.04 9.06 34.34
C LEU A 330 -8.41 9.66 32.98
N SER A 331 -8.12 8.98 31.86
CA SER A 331 -8.54 9.41 30.53
C SER A 331 -10.07 9.36 30.42
N GLY A 332 -10.72 10.50 30.67
CA GLY A 332 -12.18 10.65 30.68
C GLY A 332 -12.77 11.16 31.99
N TYR A 333 -11.96 11.28 33.05
CA TYR A 333 -12.38 11.93 34.30
C TYR A 333 -12.06 13.42 34.23
N THR A 334 -13.07 14.24 33.94
CA THR A 334 -13.02 15.68 34.16
C THR A 334 -13.89 15.99 35.39
N SER A 335 -13.40 16.82 36.32
CA SER A 335 -14.07 17.11 37.62
C SER A 335 -15.47 17.73 37.50
N SER A 336 -15.96 17.99 36.29
CA SER A 336 -17.24 18.60 35.96
C SER A 336 -18.40 17.60 35.77
N GLN A 337 -18.18 16.29 36.01
CA GLN A 337 -19.20 15.24 35.76
C GLN A 337 -19.71 14.50 37.02
N VAL A 338 -19.46 15.03 38.22
CA VAL A 338 -19.74 14.31 39.48
C VAL A 338 -21.22 14.35 39.91
N ASP A 339 -22.07 15.21 39.36
CA ASP A 339 -23.47 15.38 39.83
C ASP A 339 -24.58 14.93 38.85
N LYS A 340 -24.32 13.92 38.01
CA LYS A 340 -25.39 13.29 37.20
C LYS A 340 -25.27 11.78 37.16
N ASP A 341 -25.65 11.17 38.27
CA ASP A 341 -26.13 9.79 38.34
C ASP A 341 -27.45 9.67 37.53
N ILE A 342 -27.74 8.71 36.64
CA ILE A 342 -27.40 7.28 36.54
C ILE A 342 -27.78 6.76 35.13
N ASN A 343 -27.01 5.76 34.64
CA ASN A 343 -27.32 4.74 33.62
C ASN A 343 -27.81 5.17 32.22
N ILE A 344 -27.06 4.76 31.19
CA ILE A 344 -27.42 3.63 30.30
C ILE A 344 -26.27 3.43 29.30
N LEU A 345 -25.75 2.21 29.27
CA LEU A 345 -24.98 1.64 28.15
C LEU A 345 -25.75 1.83 26.84
N SER A 346 -25.02 2.21 25.80
CA SER A 346 -25.49 2.42 24.42
C SER A 346 -25.99 3.83 24.16
N ILE A 347 -25.15 4.60 23.45
CA ILE A 347 -25.47 5.42 22.27
C ILE A 347 -24.31 6.40 22.09
N LYS A 348 -23.38 6.06 21.20
CA LYS A 348 -22.70 6.93 20.20
C LYS A 348 -21.46 6.27 19.61
N SER A 349 -21.66 5.09 19.03
CA SER A 349 -20.97 4.67 17.82
C SER A 349 -21.69 5.27 16.61
N SER A 350 -21.74 6.60 16.53
CA SER A 350 -22.26 7.35 15.38
C SER A 350 -22.26 8.83 15.73
N LEU A 351 -21.23 9.55 15.24
CA LEU A 351 -21.24 10.95 14.78
C LEU A 351 -19.80 11.49 14.81
N SER A 352 -19.06 11.26 13.73
CA SER A 352 -18.01 12.18 13.30
C SER A 352 -17.79 12.08 11.78
N SER A 353 -18.84 12.46 11.06
CA SER A 353 -18.84 13.11 9.75
C SER A 353 -20.22 13.79 9.73
N GLU A 354 -20.42 15.10 9.67
CA GLU A 354 -19.75 16.14 8.88
C GLU A 354 -19.99 17.54 9.52
N SER A 355 -19.08 18.50 9.26
CA SER A 355 -19.42 19.86 8.76
C SER A 355 -18.16 20.72 8.52
N LYS A 356 -17.67 20.67 7.27
CA LYS A 356 -17.30 21.78 6.38
C LYS A 356 -17.27 23.21 6.96
N LEU A 357 -16.15 23.96 6.81
CA LEU A 357 -15.84 24.91 5.69
C LEU A 357 -14.86 26.03 6.07
N SER A 358 -14.12 26.50 5.04
CA SER A 358 -13.35 27.76 4.88
C SER A 358 -11.98 27.84 5.58
N ALA A 359 -10.92 28.42 5.02
CA ALA A 359 -10.61 28.92 3.68
C ALA A 359 -9.10 29.26 3.70
N ASP A 360 -8.48 29.23 2.51
CA ASP A 360 -7.25 29.93 2.12
C ASP A 360 -5.94 29.54 2.84
N ALA A 361 -4.74 29.66 2.28
CA ALA A 361 -4.18 29.68 0.94
C ALA A 361 -2.65 29.79 1.19
N GLU A 362 -1.85 29.38 0.21
CA GLU A 362 -0.43 29.74 0.05
C GLU A 362 0.62 29.01 0.92
N GLU A 363 1.15 27.92 0.35
CA GLU A 363 2.61 27.78 0.17
C GLU A 363 3.10 28.90 -0.78
N PRO A 364 4.37 29.39 -0.74
CA PRO A 364 5.53 28.49 -0.79
C PRO A 364 6.91 29.00 -0.27
N ILE A 365 7.87 28.06 -0.28
CA ILE A 365 9.32 28.18 -0.57
C ILE A 365 10.27 28.79 0.49
N ASP A 366 11.17 27.91 0.95
CA ASP A 366 12.54 28.21 1.42
C ASP A 366 13.44 28.60 0.25
N GLU A 367 14.22 29.68 0.39
CA GLU A 367 15.55 29.79 -0.24
C GLU A 367 16.48 30.75 0.54
N GLU A 368 17.44 30.13 1.23
CA GLU A 368 18.86 30.47 1.39
C GLU A 368 19.39 31.93 1.24
N LYS A 369 20.11 32.33 2.30
CA LYS A 369 21.48 32.92 2.38
C LYS A 369 21.60 34.32 2.99
N GLY A 370 22.57 34.42 3.91
CA GLY A 370 23.55 35.49 3.86
C GLY A 370 23.65 36.38 5.09
N GLU A 371 24.70 36.13 5.87
CA GLU A 371 25.64 37.12 6.41
C GLU A 371 25.15 38.13 7.48
N ASP A 372 25.77 37.92 8.65
CA ASP A 372 26.54 38.87 9.45
C ASP A 372 25.87 39.80 10.47
N GLU A 373 26.57 39.78 11.60
CA GLU A 373 26.39 40.46 12.87
C GLU A 373 26.70 41.97 12.76
N ASP A 374 26.14 42.69 13.74
CA ASP A 374 26.72 43.88 14.38
C ASP A 374 26.79 45.17 13.54
N GLN A 375 26.58 46.39 14.05
CA GLN A 375 26.51 46.94 15.40
C GLN A 375 26.09 48.42 15.27
N GLU A 376 25.87 49.06 16.42
CA GLU A 376 26.01 50.50 16.67
C GLU A 376 24.82 51.46 16.41
N ASP A 377 24.08 51.66 17.52
CA ASP A 377 24.13 52.85 18.37
C ASP A 377 23.23 54.09 18.16
N CYS A 378 22.80 54.55 19.34
CA CYS A 378 22.48 55.92 19.75
C CYS A 378 21.04 56.49 19.62
N SER A 379 20.40 56.53 20.80
CA SER A 379 19.95 57.75 21.49
C SER A 379 18.53 58.30 21.28
N SER A 380 17.65 57.86 22.20
CA SER A 380 16.84 58.71 23.11
C SER A 380 15.59 59.42 22.53
N PRO A 381 14.67 59.96 23.38
CA PRO A 381 13.54 59.19 23.90
C PRO A 381 12.19 59.93 23.81
N SER A 382 11.09 59.23 23.52
CA SER A 382 9.77 59.62 24.03
C SER A 382 8.68 58.60 23.68
N THR A 383 8.14 58.00 24.75
CA THR A 383 6.69 57.87 25.01
C THR A 383 5.84 57.07 24.03
N ILE A 384 5.45 55.85 24.42
CA ILE A 384 4.08 55.43 24.76
C ILE A 384 4.12 53.91 25.05
N GLY A 385 3.53 53.53 26.18
CA GLY A 385 3.92 52.36 26.94
C GLY A 385 3.20 51.05 26.67
N LEU A 386 3.80 49.97 27.18
CA LEU A 386 3.18 48.68 27.43
C LEU A 386 3.77 48.07 28.71
N LYS A 387 2.96 48.16 29.77
CA LYS A 387 2.77 47.23 30.89
C LYS A 387 3.90 46.21 31.19
N GLU A 388 4.65 46.49 32.25
CA GLU A 388 5.05 45.47 33.21
C GLU A 388 3.80 44.98 33.95
N ASN A 389 3.61 43.66 34.04
CA ASN A 389 3.10 43.04 35.25
C ASN A 389 3.50 41.57 35.28
N ASP A 390 4.33 41.29 36.28
CA ASP A 390 4.73 40.00 36.78
C ASP A 390 3.58 38.99 36.92
N GLY A 391 3.86 37.74 36.56
CA GLY A 391 3.89 36.66 37.55
C GLY A 391 2.66 36.40 38.41
N MET A 392 1.43 36.66 37.95
CA MET A 392 0.24 36.22 38.67
C MET A 392 -0.18 34.81 38.23
N LEU A 393 0.06 33.82 39.10
CA LEU A 393 -0.61 32.53 39.00
C LEU A 393 -2.14 32.73 39.08
N PRO A 394 -2.94 31.88 38.42
CA PRO A 394 -4.41 31.95 38.46
C PRO A 394 -4.95 32.11 39.89
N PRO A 395 -5.99 32.93 40.12
CA PRO A 395 -6.47 33.30 41.46
C PRO A 395 -6.89 32.08 42.30
N GLN A 396 -7.34 31.02 41.65
CA GLN A 396 -7.70 29.75 42.28
C GLN A 396 -6.48 29.02 42.87
N LEU A 397 -5.32 29.10 42.21
CA LEU A 397 -4.07 28.50 42.69
C LEU A 397 -3.45 29.35 43.80
N GLN A 398 -3.59 30.68 43.73
CA GLN A 398 -3.12 31.57 44.78
C GLN A 398 -3.90 31.36 46.09
N GLU A 399 -5.21 31.20 46.02
CA GLU A 399 -6.05 30.88 47.17
C GLU A 399 -5.70 29.51 47.78
N LEU A 400 -5.43 28.51 46.92
CA LEU A 400 -5.01 27.18 47.35
C LEU A 400 -3.64 27.18 48.06
N VAL A 401 -2.69 27.96 47.54
CA VAL A 401 -1.35 28.10 48.15
C VAL A 401 -1.44 28.83 49.49
N ILE A 402 -2.23 29.91 49.59
CA ILE A 402 -2.43 30.61 50.86
C ILE A 402 -3.08 29.70 51.90
N LYS A 403 -4.07 28.90 51.49
CA LYS A 403 -4.77 27.97 52.37
C LYS A 403 -3.83 26.85 52.85
N ALA A 404 -3.02 26.28 51.96
CA ALA A 404 -2.01 25.29 52.31
C ALA A 404 -0.93 25.86 53.26
N MET A 405 -0.49 27.10 53.05
CA MET A 405 0.46 27.75 53.95
C MET A 405 -0.14 28.02 55.35
N GLN A 406 -1.42 28.38 55.43
CA GLN A 406 -2.12 28.54 56.71
C GLN A 406 -2.26 27.21 57.44
N GLU A 407 -2.57 26.12 56.74
CA GLU A 407 -2.70 24.78 57.31
C GLU A 407 -1.38 24.28 57.88
N ILE A 408 -0.27 24.47 57.16
CA ILE A 408 1.10 24.16 57.65
C ILE A 408 1.45 25.00 58.88
N SER A 409 1.05 26.28 58.92
CA SER A 409 1.32 27.14 60.08
C SER A 409 0.50 26.74 61.32
N LEU A 410 -0.70 26.20 61.12
CA LEU A 410 -1.57 25.69 62.19
C LEU A 410 -1.07 24.34 62.70
N GLU A 411 -0.62 23.44 61.81
CA GLU A 411 0.01 22.17 62.21
C GLU A 411 1.30 22.41 63.02
N ASN A 412 2.14 23.36 62.61
CA ASN A 412 3.36 23.71 63.35
C ASN A 412 3.10 24.43 64.69
N SER A 413 1.90 24.98 64.90
CA SER A 413 1.52 25.64 66.17
C SER A 413 0.84 24.70 67.17
N VAL A 414 0.48 23.47 66.76
CA VAL A 414 -0.12 22.44 67.63
C VAL A 414 0.94 21.46 68.17
N GLU A 415 2.15 21.44 67.58
CA GLU A 415 3.30 20.64 68.04
C GLU A 415 4.36 21.42 68.84
N SER A 416 4.05 22.62 69.35
CA SER A 416 4.92 23.41 70.26
C SER A 416 4.33 23.63 71.64
#